data_AF-A0AA39WWL9-F1
#
_entry.id   AF-A0AA39WWL9-F1
#
_cell.length_a   1.000
_cell.length_b   1.000
_cell.length_c   1.000
_cell.angle_alpha   90.00
_cell.angle_beta   90.00
_cell.angle_gamma   90.00
#
_symmetry.space_group_name_H-M   'P 1'
#
loop_
_entity.id
_entity.type
_entity.pdbx_description
1 polymer ?
#
loop_
_entity_poly.entity_id
_entity_poly.type
_entity_poly.pdbx_seq_one_letter_code
_entity_poly.pdbx_strand_id
1 'polypeptide(L)'
;MLGVHPCPSFLEYGAAKAAINHWVRVMAPLLKSKENTTINAVMMGPVVTPVMPAFSKALMPEELVLPATIHKAYHRFIDDDARTGETVETAHNGLFPYEVAEDLSGSKRRNMLMYEPWFAWVHGEAPGLSDALREPLKGNAEDSGRIKDFEVGM
;
A
#
# COMPACT_ATOMS: atom_id res chain seq x y z
N MET A 1 -10.54 -9.34 -2.16
CA MET A 1 -9.72 -9.10 -3.37
C MET A 1 -8.28 -9.63 -3.39
N LEU A 2 -7.72 -9.91 -4.59
CA LEU A 2 -6.45 -10.64 -4.78
C LEU A 2 -5.16 -9.97 -4.27
N GLY A 3 -5.13 -8.64 -4.11
CA GLY A 3 -3.97 -7.93 -3.52
C GLY A 3 -3.93 -7.95 -1.99
N VAL A 4 -4.89 -8.62 -1.35
CA VAL A 4 -5.05 -8.72 0.11
C VAL A 4 -5.41 -10.14 0.51
N HIS A 5 -6.43 -10.69 -0.15
CA HIS A 5 -6.99 -12.00 0.07
C HIS A 5 -6.44 -12.95 -1.00
N PRO A 6 -5.48 -13.82 -0.67
CA PRO A 6 -4.85 -14.69 -1.65
C PRO A 6 -5.87 -15.68 -2.21
N CYS A 7 -5.74 -15.97 -3.50
CA CYS A 7 -6.50 -17.02 -4.18
C CYS A 7 -5.52 -18.03 -4.79
N PRO A 8 -5.66 -19.33 -4.50
CA PRO A 8 -4.73 -20.34 -5.00
C PRO A 8 -4.75 -20.48 -6.53
N SER A 9 -5.77 -19.94 -7.22
CA SER A 9 -5.82 -19.91 -8.69
C SER A 9 -4.89 -18.86 -9.31
N PHE A 10 -4.44 -17.86 -8.55
CA PHE A 10 -3.73 -16.68 -9.06
C PHE A 10 -2.54 -16.33 -8.16
N LEU A 11 -1.59 -17.26 -7.99
CA LEU A 11 -0.50 -17.16 -7.02
C LEU A 11 0.39 -15.93 -7.25
N GLU A 12 1.14 -15.91 -8.35
CA GLU A 12 2.08 -14.84 -8.69
C GLU A 12 1.35 -13.53 -8.98
N TYR A 13 0.17 -13.62 -9.61
CA TYR A 13 -0.67 -12.47 -9.87
C TYR A 13 -1.12 -11.79 -8.58
N GLY A 14 -1.60 -12.56 -7.59
CA GLY A 14 -2.01 -12.05 -6.28
C GLY A 14 -0.85 -11.39 -5.55
N ALA A 15 0.32 -12.04 -5.54
CA ALA A 15 1.55 -11.48 -4.95
C ALA A 15 1.95 -10.14 -5.61
N ALA A 16 1.93 -10.07 -6.95
CA ALA A 16 2.21 -8.83 -7.67
C ALA A 16 1.18 -7.72 -7.35
N LYS A 17 -0.12 -8.06 -7.21
CA LYS A 17 -1.14 -7.09 -6.80
C LYS A 17 -0.98 -6.62 -5.36
N ALA A 18 -0.51 -7.47 -4.45
CA ALA A 18 -0.19 -7.07 -3.08
C ALA A 18 0.99 -6.08 -3.05
N ALA A 19 2.00 -6.28 -3.89
CA ALA A 19 3.13 -5.35 -4.03
C ALA A 19 2.67 -3.95 -4.48
N ILE A 20 1.68 -3.86 -5.37
CA ILE A 20 1.10 -2.57 -5.79
C ILE A 20 0.48 -1.83 -4.60
N ASN A 21 -0.30 -2.52 -3.76
CA ASN A 21 -0.90 -1.91 -2.57
C ASN A 21 0.16 -1.35 -1.61
N HIS A 22 1.26 -2.08 -1.44
CA HIS A 22 2.39 -1.61 -0.64
C HIS A 22 3.08 -0.40 -1.29
N TRP A 23 3.36 -0.47 -2.59
CA TRP A 23 3.99 0.61 -3.35
C TRP A 23 3.18 1.91 -3.29
N VAL A 24 1.86 1.84 -3.45
CA VAL A 24 0.97 3.02 -3.35
C VAL A 24 1.13 3.71 -2.00
N ARG A 25 1.16 2.95 -0.90
CA ARG A 25 1.26 3.51 0.46
C ARG A 25 2.61 4.16 0.73
N VAL A 26 3.70 3.57 0.22
CA VAL A 26 5.06 4.09 0.43
C VAL A 26 5.32 5.32 -0.46
N MET A 27 4.86 5.30 -1.71
CA MET A 27 5.14 6.37 -2.67
C MET A 27 4.20 7.58 -2.54
N ALA A 28 2.96 7.38 -2.10
CA ALA A 28 1.97 8.43 -1.97
C ALA A 28 2.44 9.69 -1.22
N PRO A 29 3.00 9.61 0.01
CA PRO A 29 3.44 10.79 0.72
C PRO A 29 4.63 11.48 0.03
N LEU A 30 5.55 10.69 -0.55
CA LEU A 30 6.71 11.21 -1.28
C LEU A 30 6.30 11.99 -2.52
N LEU A 31 5.48 11.39 -3.38
CA LEU A 31 5.00 12.04 -4.60
C LEU A 31 4.13 13.26 -4.29
N LYS A 32 3.30 13.19 -3.25
CA LYS A 32 2.50 14.35 -2.82
C LYS A 32 3.40 15.49 -2.34
N SER A 33 4.41 15.20 -1.54
CA SER A 33 5.32 16.22 -1.01
C SER A 33 6.25 16.82 -2.07
N LYS A 34 6.72 16.02 -3.03
CA LYS A 34 7.74 16.44 -4.01
C LYS A 34 7.16 16.99 -5.29
N GLU A 35 6.06 16.42 -5.75
CA GLU A 35 5.50 16.68 -7.07
C GLU A 35 4.05 17.16 -7.02
N ASN A 36 3.45 17.23 -5.82
CA ASN A 36 2.02 17.44 -5.63
C ASN A 36 1.15 16.40 -6.36
N THR A 37 1.67 15.20 -6.58
CA THR A 37 0.97 14.09 -7.26
C THR A 37 0.32 13.17 -6.24
N THR A 38 -0.97 12.87 -6.42
CA THR A 38 -1.67 11.84 -5.63
C THR A 38 -1.66 10.49 -6.35
N ILE A 39 -1.55 9.41 -5.58
CA ILE A 39 -1.72 8.04 -6.09
C ILE A 39 -2.58 7.22 -5.14
N ASN A 40 -3.47 6.40 -5.68
CA ASN A 40 -4.38 5.55 -4.93
C ASN A 40 -4.58 4.22 -5.69
N ALA A 41 -5.12 3.20 -5.05
CA ALA A 41 -5.45 1.94 -5.71
C ALA A 41 -6.96 1.65 -5.69
N VAL A 42 -7.54 1.49 -6.88
CA VAL A 42 -8.80 0.74 -7.03
C VAL A 42 -8.40 -0.71 -7.18
N MET A 43 -8.75 -1.49 -6.18
CA MET A 43 -8.64 -2.91 -6.33
C MET A 43 -10.04 -3.42 -6.76
N MET A 44 -10.06 -4.16 -7.88
CA MET A 44 -11.27 -4.61 -8.55
C MET A 44 -11.69 -6.02 -8.13
N GLY A 45 -12.97 -6.18 -7.78
CA GLY A 45 -13.60 -7.50 -7.63
C GLY A 45 -13.73 -8.25 -8.97
N PRO A 46 -14.28 -9.47 -8.98
CA PRO A 46 -14.40 -10.24 -10.21
C PRO A 46 -15.40 -9.60 -11.18
N VAL A 47 -14.96 -9.29 -12.39
CA VAL A 47 -15.75 -8.70 -13.48
C VAL A 47 -15.64 -9.55 -14.72
N VAL A 48 -16.72 -9.68 -15.47
CA VAL A 48 -16.74 -10.43 -16.73
C VAL A 48 -15.95 -9.65 -17.79
N THR A 49 -14.80 -10.19 -18.18
CA THR A 49 -13.97 -9.64 -19.25
C THR A 49 -13.41 -10.76 -20.13
N PRO A 50 -12.95 -10.46 -21.36
CA PRO A 50 -12.28 -11.45 -22.20
C PRO A 50 -10.93 -11.93 -21.65
N VAL A 51 -10.30 -11.18 -20.73
CA VAL A 51 -8.97 -11.50 -20.18
C VAL A 51 -8.98 -12.79 -19.36
N MET A 52 -10.06 -13.02 -18.59
CA MET A 52 -10.25 -14.23 -17.80
C MET A 52 -11.65 -14.79 -18.10
N PRO A 53 -11.75 -15.82 -18.98
CA PRO A 53 -13.04 -16.35 -19.39
C PRO A 53 -13.75 -17.08 -18.24
N ALA A 54 -15.04 -17.35 -18.43
CA ALA A 54 -15.89 -18.16 -17.56
C ALA A 54 -16.20 -17.61 -16.15
N PHE A 55 -15.91 -16.33 -15.86
CA PHE A 55 -16.35 -15.69 -14.60
C PHE A 55 -17.87 -15.75 -14.40
N SER A 56 -18.66 -15.53 -15.46
CA SER A 56 -20.12 -15.66 -15.41
C SER A 56 -20.64 -17.09 -15.20
N LYS A 57 -19.78 -18.09 -15.36
CA LYS A 57 -20.09 -19.50 -15.07
C LYS A 57 -19.65 -19.89 -13.65
N ALA A 58 -18.55 -19.30 -13.18
CA ALA A 58 -17.91 -19.67 -11.92
C ALA A 58 -18.51 -18.96 -10.70
N LEU A 59 -19.16 -17.82 -10.89
CA LEU A 59 -19.62 -16.92 -9.82
C LEU A 59 -21.11 -16.61 -9.96
N MET A 60 -21.76 -16.37 -8.82
CA MET A 60 -23.12 -15.86 -8.75
C MET A 60 -23.20 -14.39 -9.20
N PRO A 61 -24.34 -13.91 -9.72
CA PRO A 61 -24.49 -12.51 -10.14
C PRO A 61 -24.12 -11.49 -9.05
N GLU A 62 -24.45 -11.76 -7.80
CA GLU A 62 -24.13 -10.95 -6.62
C GLU A 62 -22.65 -10.97 -6.23
N GLU A 63 -21.87 -11.94 -6.71
CA GLU A 63 -20.43 -12.01 -6.49
C GLU A 63 -19.64 -11.22 -7.55
N LEU A 64 -20.27 -10.92 -8.69
CA LEU A 64 -19.69 -10.12 -9.76
C LEU A 64 -19.82 -8.62 -9.46
N VAL A 65 -18.74 -7.87 -9.68
CA VAL A 65 -18.76 -6.41 -9.59
C VAL A 65 -19.43 -5.80 -10.81
N LEU A 66 -20.27 -4.78 -10.57
CA LEU A 66 -20.89 -4.01 -11.64
C LEU A 66 -19.87 -3.05 -12.28
N PRO A 67 -19.84 -2.88 -13.61
CA PRO A 67 -18.98 -1.89 -14.27
C PRO A 67 -19.15 -0.47 -13.71
N ALA A 68 -20.39 -0.07 -13.38
CA ALA A 68 -20.67 1.21 -12.76
C ALA A 68 -19.96 1.40 -11.40
N THR A 69 -19.79 0.34 -10.63
CA THR A 69 -19.05 0.37 -9.35
C THR A 69 -17.56 0.62 -9.58
N ILE A 70 -16.98 0.02 -10.62
CA ILE A 70 -15.59 0.25 -11.00
C ILE A 70 -15.38 1.72 -11.39
N HIS A 71 -16.25 2.28 -12.23
CA HIS A 71 -16.19 3.69 -12.60
C HIS A 71 -16.35 4.60 -11.37
N LYS A 72 -17.29 4.30 -10.48
CA LYS A 72 -17.47 5.03 -9.21
C LYS A 72 -16.19 5.02 -8.36
N ALA A 73 -15.46 3.91 -8.33
CA ALA A 73 -14.18 3.81 -7.61
C ALA A 73 -13.09 4.69 -8.21
N TYR A 74 -13.00 4.80 -9.54
CA TYR A 74 -12.06 5.71 -10.19
C TYR A 74 -12.43 7.19 -9.95
N HIS A 75 -13.70 7.55 -10.10
CA HIS A 75 -14.18 8.92 -9.84
C HIS A 75 -13.91 9.38 -8.40
N ARG A 76 -14.00 8.47 -7.42
CA ARG A 76 -13.66 8.76 -6.02
C ARG A 76 -12.27 9.40 -5.86
N PHE A 77 -11.29 9.02 -6.69
CA PHE A 77 -9.91 9.50 -6.58
C PHE A 77 -9.56 10.58 -7.60
N ILE A 78 -10.12 10.51 -8.81
CA ILE A 78 -9.86 11.52 -9.86
C ILE A 78 -10.37 12.90 -9.44
N ASP A 79 -11.48 12.95 -8.71
CA ASP A 79 -12.14 14.21 -8.36
C ASP A 79 -11.69 14.78 -6.99
N ASP A 80 -10.72 14.16 -6.30
CA ASP A 80 -10.33 14.49 -4.92
C ASP A 80 -8.80 14.43 -4.70
N ASP A 81 -8.12 15.55 -4.97
CA ASP A 81 -6.66 15.73 -4.79
C ASP A 81 -6.18 15.68 -3.33
N ALA A 82 -7.10 15.59 -2.37
CA ALA A 82 -6.75 15.38 -0.96
C ALA A 82 -6.49 13.89 -0.64
N ARG A 83 -6.99 12.96 -1.47
CA ARG A 83 -6.81 11.52 -1.27
C ARG A 83 -5.51 11.04 -1.88
N THR A 84 -4.63 10.49 -1.06
CA THR A 84 -3.41 9.82 -1.52
C THR A 84 -3.07 8.66 -0.60
N GLY A 85 -2.49 7.60 -1.16
CA GLY A 85 -2.12 6.39 -0.42
C GLY A 85 -3.30 5.49 -0.04
N GLU A 86 -4.51 5.82 -0.49
CA GLU A 86 -5.71 5.06 -0.17
C GLU A 86 -5.88 3.86 -1.11
N THR A 87 -6.55 2.82 -0.59
CA THR A 87 -6.98 1.66 -1.37
C THR A 87 -8.47 1.44 -1.16
N VAL A 88 -9.23 1.17 -2.24
CA VAL A 88 -10.66 0.86 -2.18
C VAL A 88 -10.96 -0.48 -2.86
N GLU A 89 -11.76 -1.30 -2.20
CA GLU A 89 -12.32 -2.55 -2.73
C GLU A 89 -13.67 -2.30 -3.37
N THR A 90 -13.86 -2.91 -4.53
CA THR A 90 -15.15 -2.96 -5.21
C THR A 90 -15.75 -4.36 -5.02
N ALA A 91 -16.96 -4.44 -4.49
CA ALA A 91 -17.71 -5.69 -4.38
C ALA A 91 -19.17 -5.44 -4.77
N HIS A 92 -19.63 -6.16 -5.78
CA HIS A 92 -20.94 -5.96 -6.41
C HIS A 92 -21.24 -4.49 -6.76
N ASN A 93 -22.08 -3.82 -5.96
CA ASN A 93 -22.48 -2.41 -6.11
C ASN A 93 -21.84 -1.46 -5.07
N GLY A 94 -20.94 -1.97 -4.22
CA GLY A 94 -20.34 -1.27 -3.10
C GLY A 94 -18.88 -0.89 -3.28
N LEU A 95 -18.49 0.19 -2.60
CA LEU A 95 -17.10 0.62 -2.43
C LEU A 95 -16.73 0.49 -0.95
N PHE A 96 -15.62 -0.18 -0.67
CA PHE A 96 -15.16 -0.49 0.67
C PHE A 96 -13.73 0.04 0.82
N PRO A 97 -13.52 1.15 1.56
CA PRO A 97 -12.18 1.58 1.91
C PRO A 97 -11.44 0.43 2.61
N TYR A 98 -10.22 0.17 2.16
CA TYR A 98 -9.42 -0.89 2.74
C TYR A 98 -8.35 -0.27 3.63
N GLU A 99 -8.49 -0.46 4.93
CA GLU A 99 -7.54 0.00 5.94
C GLU A 99 -6.43 -1.04 6.14
N VAL A 100 -5.23 -0.55 6.44
CA VAL A 100 -4.11 -1.40 6.80
C VAL A 100 -4.38 -2.00 8.17
N ALA A 101 -4.17 -3.31 8.30
CA ALA A 101 -4.26 -3.97 9.60
C ALA A 101 -3.35 -3.27 10.61
N GLU A 102 -3.84 -3.11 11.85
CA GLU A 102 -3.07 -2.52 12.93
C GLU A 102 -1.77 -3.32 13.14
N ASP A 103 -0.68 -2.60 13.40
CA ASP A 103 0.56 -3.23 13.81
C ASP A 103 0.39 -3.85 15.20
N LEU A 104 0.30 -5.18 15.25
CA LEU A 104 0.11 -5.94 16.47
C LEU A 104 1.30 -5.89 17.45
N SER A 105 2.44 -5.34 17.04
CA SER A 105 3.60 -5.17 17.91
C SER A 105 3.56 -3.94 18.81
N GLY A 106 2.55 -3.07 18.66
CA GLY A 106 2.34 -1.90 19.50
C GLY A 106 2.97 -0.58 18.98
N SER A 107 2.71 0.51 19.71
CA SER A 107 2.70 1.90 19.21
C SER A 107 4.06 2.57 18.91
N LYS A 108 5.19 1.86 18.78
CA LYS A 108 6.52 2.49 18.67
C LYS A 108 7.46 1.86 17.64
N ARG A 109 6.98 1.58 16.44
CA ARG A 109 7.82 1.13 15.32
C ARG A 109 8.47 2.29 14.55
N ARG A 110 9.50 2.88 15.16
CA ARG A 110 10.38 3.87 14.49
C ARG A 110 11.03 3.30 13.22
N ASN A 111 11.18 1.98 13.11
CA ASN A 111 11.70 1.29 11.93
C ASN A 111 10.79 1.36 10.68
N MET A 112 9.51 1.73 10.85
CA MET A 112 8.59 1.95 9.72
C MET A 112 8.62 3.39 9.21
N LEU A 113 9.21 4.32 9.98
CA LEU A 113 9.44 5.68 9.55
C LEU A 113 10.71 5.76 8.73
N MET A 114 10.70 6.66 7.74
CA MET A 114 11.88 6.90 6.92
C MET A 114 12.99 7.56 7.75
N TYR A 115 14.21 7.02 7.66
CA TYR A 115 15.41 7.64 8.19
C TYR A 115 16.06 8.50 7.10
N GLU A 116 16.02 9.82 7.30
CA GLU A 116 16.45 10.81 6.30
C GLU A 116 17.90 10.60 5.84
N PRO A 117 18.88 10.32 6.73
CA PRO A 117 20.24 10.03 6.30
C PRO A 117 20.38 8.83 5.34
N TRP A 118 19.60 7.75 5.54
CA TRP A 118 19.61 6.61 4.61
C TRP A 118 18.96 6.97 3.28
N PHE A 119 17.83 7.67 3.31
CA PHE A 119 17.16 8.10 2.09
C PHE A 119 18.08 9.01 1.25
N ALA A 120 18.70 10.02 1.88
CA ALA A 120 19.64 10.91 1.20
C ALA A 120 20.86 10.17 0.64
N TRP A 121 21.36 9.16 1.34
CA TRP A 121 22.45 8.33 0.84
C TRP A 121 22.07 7.50 -0.39
N VAL A 122 20.87 6.89 -0.39
CA VAL A 122 20.39 6.03 -1.49
C VAL A 122 19.94 6.86 -2.70
N HIS A 123 19.30 8.00 -2.48
CA HIS A 123 18.62 8.79 -3.51
C HIS A 123 19.33 10.10 -3.89
N GLY A 124 20.35 10.51 -3.13
CA GLY A 124 21.11 11.74 -3.38
C GLY A 124 20.39 13.03 -2.99
N GLU A 125 19.24 12.95 -2.32
CA GLU A 125 18.42 14.11 -1.95
C GLU A 125 17.61 13.86 -0.67
N ALA A 126 17.17 14.94 -0.01
CA ALA A 126 16.28 14.83 1.14
C ALA A 126 14.86 14.36 0.72
N PRO A 127 14.13 13.63 1.57
CA PRO A 127 12.81 13.13 1.24
C PRO A 127 11.70 14.19 1.31
N GLY A 128 11.89 15.26 2.08
CA GLY A 128 10.88 16.31 2.27
C GLY A 128 9.70 15.96 3.19
N LEU A 129 9.66 14.73 3.74
CA LEU A 129 8.57 14.32 4.64
C LEU A 129 8.72 14.92 6.05
N SER A 130 7.61 15.38 6.63
CA SER A 130 7.60 16.02 7.95
C SER A 130 7.92 15.05 9.10
N ASP A 131 7.49 13.80 8.96
CA ASP A 131 7.61 12.72 9.94
C ASP A 131 8.87 11.86 9.78
N ALA A 132 9.73 12.19 8.82
CA ALA A 132 11.03 11.54 8.65
C ALA A 132 11.92 11.74 9.89
N LEU A 133 12.65 10.68 10.23
CA LEU A 133 13.61 10.66 11.32
C LEU A 133 14.91 11.30 10.84
N ARG A 134 15.23 12.47 11.41
CA ARG A 134 16.41 13.26 11.01
C ARG A 134 17.64 12.93 11.83
N GLU A 135 17.44 12.69 13.12
CA GLU A 135 18.51 12.50 14.09
C GLU A 135 18.39 11.13 14.76
N PRO A 136 19.51 10.46 15.09
CA PRO A 136 19.52 9.30 15.96
C PRO A 136 18.85 9.59 17.32
N LEU A 137 18.27 8.56 17.95
CA LEU A 137 17.88 8.68 19.36
C LEU A 137 19.12 8.58 20.24
N LYS A 138 19.13 9.36 21.33
CA LYS A 138 20.08 9.15 22.42
C LYS A 138 19.82 7.80 23.08
N GLY A 139 20.89 7.07 23.40
CA GLY A 139 20.81 5.74 24.00
C GLY A 139 20.44 4.66 22.99
N ASN A 140 20.71 4.88 21.70
CA ASN A 140 20.54 3.87 20.67
C ASN A 140 21.47 2.65 20.91
N ALA A 141 21.38 1.63 20.06
CA ALA A 141 22.16 0.40 20.22
C ALA A 141 23.69 0.65 20.21
N GLU A 142 24.16 1.66 19.49
CA GLU A 142 25.56 2.07 19.47
C GLU A 142 25.94 2.80 20.77
N ASP A 143 25.18 3.83 21.15
CA ASP A 143 25.40 4.60 22.38
C ASP A 143 25.41 3.71 23.64
N SER A 144 24.61 2.64 23.63
CA SER A 144 24.50 1.69 24.75
C SER A 144 25.57 0.59 24.74
N GLY A 145 26.38 0.49 23.69
CA GLY A 145 27.40 -0.57 23.54
C GLY A 145 26.81 -1.97 23.30
N ARG A 146 25.53 -2.06 22.91
CA ARG A 146 24.78 -3.33 22.80
C ARG A 146 24.61 -3.83 21.37
N ILE A 147 25.36 -3.29 20.40
CA ILE A 147 25.26 -3.69 18.99
C ILE A 147 25.32 -5.21 18.81
N LYS A 148 26.24 -5.89 19.53
CA LYS A 148 26.43 -7.35 19.47
C LYS A 148 25.20 -8.17 19.85
N ASP A 149 24.28 -7.60 20.64
CA ASP A 149 23.02 -8.28 21.00
C ASP A 149 22.05 -8.36 19.79
N PHE A 150 22.25 -7.51 18.77
CA PHE A 150 21.34 -7.32 17.64
C PHE A 150 21.96 -7.66 16.29
N GLU A 151 23.25 -7.99 16.24
CA GLU A 151 23.92 -8.42 15.01
C GLU A 151 23.36 -9.77 14.56
N VAL A 152 22.87 -9.83 13.31
CA VAL A 152 22.57 -11.08 12.64
C VAL A 152 23.84 -11.47 11.89
N GLY A 153 24.43 -12.61 12.22
CA GLY A 153 25.56 -13.15 11.48
C GLY A 153 25.15 -13.37 10.02
N MET A 154 25.71 -12.56 9.12
CA MET A 154 25.58 -12.72 7.67
C MET A 154 26.71 -13.59 7.14
#